data_AF-A0A8H6IL75-F1
#
_entry.id   AF-A0A8H6IL75-F1
#
_cell.length_a   1.000
_cell.length_b   1.000
_cell.length_c   1.000
_cell.angle_alpha   90.00
_cell.angle_beta   90.00
_cell.angle_gamma   90.00
#
_symmetry.space_group_name_H-M   'P 1'
#
loop_
_entity.id
_entity.type
_entity.pdbx_description
1 polymer ?
#
loop_
_entity_poly.entity_id
_entity_poly.type
_entity_poly.pdbx_seq_one_letter_code
_entity_poly.pdbx_strand_id
1 'polypeptide(L)'
;MAPEGLDRQRRQEGRKGRRTGHQRRPRQRLCPLDYTASGLQRGLRAAMIELNCETDFVGRNELFGQLAADIAHTAAIISEPSGASPLLTIQPEYLVEAPLISQSNPTAPPAGTVASAIRDTIAKVGENITLRRALAVAAQPPTGASQALRLANYVHGTIHRPTEGRIGTLALLGLRHPSPEGFSLEFIAKIEALERALGRQIVGFDTKAIESASLEDQTALYNQPFITIAGELNGQSVKDVLNQWSVQEGLVSTAEEQGAVKVLNFAKWAVGEPLS
;
A
#
# COMPACT_ATOMS: atom_id res chain seq x y z
N MET A 1 -46.60 45.66 -26.14
CA MET A 1 -46.55 44.33 -25.47
C MET A 1 -45.23 43.68 -25.83
N ALA A 2 -44.56 43.09 -24.83
CA ALA A 2 -43.13 42.83 -24.73
C ALA A 2 -42.57 41.71 -25.64
N PRO A 3 -41.26 41.73 -25.90
CA PRO A 3 -40.45 40.55 -25.56
C PRO A 3 -39.06 40.91 -25.00
N GLU A 4 -38.98 41.57 -23.84
CA GLU A 4 -37.70 41.74 -23.10
C GLU A 4 -37.61 40.86 -21.84
N GLY A 5 -38.69 40.13 -21.48
CA GLY A 5 -38.76 39.33 -20.26
C GLY A 5 -38.16 37.93 -20.35
N LEU A 6 -38.24 37.28 -21.51
CA LEU A 6 -37.83 35.87 -21.68
C LEU A 6 -36.30 35.68 -21.66
N ASP A 7 -35.55 36.67 -22.13
CA ASP A 7 -34.09 36.56 -22.27
C ASP A 7 -33.36 36.84 -20.93
N ARG A 8 -33.99 37.63 -20.04
CA ARG A 8 -33.53 37.80 -18.66
C ARG A 8 -33.77 36.57 -17.80
N GLN A 9 -34.86 35.83 -18.07
CA GLN A 9 -35.21 34.62 -17.33
C GLN A 9 -34.27 33.44 -17.68
N ARG A 10 -33.88 33.28 -18.96
CA ARG A 10 -32.86 32.30 -19.38
C ARG A 10 -31.45 32.60 -18.84
N ARG A 11 -31.08 33.89 -18.72
CA ARG A 11 -29.79 34.29 -18.11
C ARG A 11 -29.76 34.12 -16.58
N GLN A 12 -30.91 34.20 -15.90
CA GLN A 12 -31.00 33.89 -14.47
C GLN A 12 -31.05 32.37 -14.19
N GLU A 13 -31.68 31.58 -15.06
CA GLU A 13 -31.66 30.11 -14.96
C GLU A 13 -30.28 29.52 -15.25
N GLY A 14 -29.55 30.06 -16.23
CA GLY A 14 -28.15 29.68 -16.51
C GLY A 14 -27.16 30.04 -15.39
N ARG A 15 -27.52 30.95 -14.47
CA ARG A 15 -26.71 31.32 -13.30
C ARG A 15 -27.07 30.55 -12.02
N LYS A 16 -28.24 29.89 -11.96
CA LYS A 16 -28.64 29.02 -10.84
C LYS A 16 -28.04 27.61 -10.89
N GLY A 17 -27.36 27.25 -11.97
CA GLY A 17 -26.65 25.97 -12.13
C GLY A 17 -25.24 25.90 -11.53
N ARG A 18 -24.66 27.00 -11.04
CA ARG A 18 -23.39 26.96 -10.28
C ARG A 18 -23.70 26.68 -8.82
N ARG A 19 -24.05 25.42 -8.52
CA ARG A 19 -23.92 24.90 -7.16
C ARG A 19 -22.46 25.10 -6.75
N THR A 20 -22.28 25.79 -5.64
CA THR A 20 -21.05 25.89 -4.85
C THR A 20 -20.24 24.61 -5.00
N GLY A 21 -19.06 24.71 -5.61
CA GLY A 21 -18.11 23.63 -5.71
C GLY A 21 -17.71 23.21 -4.31
N HIS A 22 -18.43 22.24 -3.75
CA HIS A 22 -17.85 21.34 -2.77
C HIS A 22 -16.56 20.85 -3.42
N GLN A 23 -15.40 21.17 -2.84
CA GLN A 23 -14.13 20.58 -3.26
C GLN A 23 -14.38 19.08 -3.38
N ARG A 24 -14.45 18.58 -4.62
CA ARG A 24 -14.75 17.18 -4.91
C ARG A 24 -13.56 16.40 -4.40
N ARG A 25 -13.72 15.78 -3.22
CA ARG A 25 -12.66 14.97 -2.63
C ARG A 25 -12.51 13.72 -3.50
N PRO A 26 -11.33 13.48 -4.12
CA PRO A 26 -11.09 12.25 -4.86
C PRO A 26 -11.26 11.03 -3.94
N ARG A 27 -11.85 9.93 -4.44
CA ARG A 27 -12.13 8.70 -3.66
C ARG A 27 -11.50 7.50 -4.37
N GLN A 28 -10.75 6.69 -3.61
CA GLN A 28 -9.49 6.12 -4.11
C GLN A 28 -9.18 4.73 -3.55
N ARG A 29 -8.11 4.06 -4.04
CA ARG A 29 -7.73 2.68 -3.65
C ARG A 29 -6.23 2.48 -3.47
N LEU A 30 -5.86 1.66 -2.48
CA LEU A 30 -4.51 1.17 -2.17
C LEU A 30 -4.43 -0.34 -2.42
N CYS A 31 -3.55 -0.78 -3.32
CA CYS A 31 -3.32 -2.18 -3.67
C CYS A 31 -1.90 -2.66 -3.31
N PRO A 32 -1.64 -3.12 -2.08
CA PRO A 32 -0.43 -3.89 -1.78
C PRO A 32 -0.51 -5.26 -2.46
N LEU A 33 0.49 -5.59 -3.27
CA LEU A 33 0.68 -6.94 -3.81
C LEU A 33 2.01 -7.48 -3.31
N ASP A 34 1.99 -8.60 -2.59
CA ASP A 34 3.21 -9.32 -2.23
C ASP A 34 3.53 -10.32 -3.32
N TYR A 35 4.67 -10.16 -3.98
CA TYR A 35 5.25 -11.22 -4.79
C TYR A 35 6.54 -11.69 -4.14
N THR A 36 6.46 -12.84 -3.46
CA THR A 36 7.62 -13.67 -3.15
C THR A 36 7.45 -14.98 -3.92
N ALA A 37 7.95 -15.04 -5.16
CA ALA A 37 7.98 -16.29 -5.90
C ALA A 37 9.41 -16.73 -6.18
N SER A 38 9.68 -17.97 -5.81
CA SER A 38 10.84 -18.80 -6.17
C SER A 38 10.91 -19.14 -7.67
N GLY A 39 10.51 -18.24 -8.56
CA GLY A 39 10.35 -18.54 -9.99
C GLY A 39 10.72 -17.41 -10.97
N LEU A 40 10.68 -16.15 -10.55
CA LEU A 40 11.41 -15.07 -11.21
C LEU A 40 12.57 -14.70 -10.31
N GLN A 41 13.79 -14.61 -10.85
CA GLN A 41 15.01 -14.23 -10.12
C GLN A 41 15.03 -12.78 -9.59
N ARG A 42 13.86 -12.17 -9.40
CA ARG A 42 13.67 -10.83 -8.86
C ARG A 42 13.25 -11.04 -7.42
N GLY A 43 14.04 -10.53 -6.47
CA GLY A 43 13.78 -10.69 -5.03
C GLY A 43 12.46 -10.06 -4.58
N LEU A 44 12.39 -9.54 -3.36
CA LEU A 44 11.13 -8.97 -2.84
C LEU A 44 10.59 -7.86 -3.77
N ARG A 45 9.34 -8.00 -4.24
CA ARG A 45 8.62 -6.99 -5.03
C ARG A 45 7.24 -6.74 -4.45
N ALA A 46 6.90 -5.47 -4.27
CA ALA A 46 5.56 -5.01 -3.93
C ALA A 46 5.33 -3.58 -4.41
N ALA A 47 4.08 -3.14 -4.42
CA ALA A 47 3.75 -1.75 -4.68
C ALA A 47 2.50 -1.33 -3.93
N MET A 48 2.34 -0.03 -3.75
CA MET A 48 1.12 0.58 -3.26
C MET A 48 0.85 1.81 -4.14
N ILE A 49 -0.36 1.91 -4.68
CA ILE A 49 -0.77 3.02 -5.53
C ILE A 49 -1.98 3.70 -4.93
N GLU A 50 -2.24 4.94 -5.34
CA GLU A 50 -3.52 5.60 -5.07
C GLU A 50 -4.18 5.97 -6.40
N LEU A 51 -5.22 5.23 -6.77
CA LEU A 51 -6.03 5.49 -7.96
C LEU A 51 -7.34 6.16 -7.57
N ASN A 52 -7.66 7.32 -8.15
CA ASN A 52 -8.80 8.17 -7.79
C ASN A 52 -9.93 8.06 -8.81
N CYS A 53 -11.17 8.19 -8.35
CA CYS A 53 -12.37 8.44 -9.15
C CYS A 53 -13.26 9.53 -8.52
N GLU A 54 -14.35 9.91 -9.20
CA GLU A 54 -15.26 10.96 -8.74
C GLU A 54 -16.29 10.46 -7.72
N THR A 55 -16.83 9.24 -7.88
CA THR A 55 -17.87 8.70 -7.01
C THR A 55 -17.52 7.34 -6.38
N ASP A 56 -18.15 7.05 -5.24
CA ASP A 56 -18.04 5.74 -4.58
C ASP A 56 -18.63 4.60 -5.43
N PHE A 57 -19.49 4.90 -6.42
CA PHE A 57 -20.04 3.88 -7.32
C PHE A 57 -18.95 3.32 -8.25
N VAL A 58 -18.17 4.20 -8.89
CA VAL A 58 -17.01 3.79 -9.70
C VAL A 58 -15.90 3.23 -8.80
N GLY A 59 -15.70 3.82 -7.63
CA GLY A 59 -14.78 3.31 -6.61
C GLY A 59 -15.16 1.94 -6.04
N ARG A 60 -16.36 1.41 -6.34
CA ARG A 60 -16.82 0.05 -6.05
C ARG A 60 -17.09 -0.76 -7.32
N ASN A 61 -16.67 -0.30 -8.48
CA ASN A 61 -16.80 -1.05 -9.72
C ASN A 61 -15.65 -2.08 -9.86
N GLU A 62 -15.95 -3.27 -10.37
CA GLU A 62 -14.95 -4.34 -10.57
C GLU A 62 -13.88 -3.96 -11.59
N LEU A 63 -14.24 -3.27 -12.68
CA LEU A 63 -13.30 -2.80 -13.70
C LEU A 63 -12.29 -1.81 -13.09
N PHE A 64 -12.77 -0.88 -12.27
CA PHE A 64 -11.90 0.06 -11.57
C PHE A 64 -10.95 -0.66 -10.62
N GLY A 65 -11.46 -1.63 -9.86
CA GLY A 65 -10.61 -2.41 -8.97
C GLY A 65 -9.57 -3.23 -9.74
N GLN A 66 -9.95 -3.85 -10.86
CA GLN A 66 -9.02 -4.65 -11.67
C GLN A 66 -7.94 -3.75 -12.26
N LEU A 67 -8.30 -2.56 -12.76
CA LEU A 67 -7.35 -1.54 -13.20
C LEU A 67 -6.37 -1.18 -12.08
N ALA A 68 -6.85 -0.93 -10.85
CA ALA A 68 -5.98 -0.61 -9.72
C ALA A 68 -5.01 -1.76 -9.39
N ALA A 69 -5.48 -3.02 -9.42
CA ALA A 69 -4.65 -4.20 -9.20
C ALA A 69 -3.58 -4.37 -10.29
N ASP A 70 -3.95 -4.19 -11.56
CA ASP A 70 -3.01 -4.30 -12.69
C ASP A 70 -1.96 -3.18 -12.67
N ILE A 71 -2.34 -1.95 -12.32
CA ILE A 71 -1.38 -0.83 -12.16
C ILE A 71 -0.41 -1.09 -11.01
N ALA A 72 -0.91 -1.57 -9.86
CA ALA A 72 -0.05 -1.89 -8.72
C ALA A 72 0.91 -3.05 -9.04
N HIS A 73 0.42 -4.09 -9.71
CA HIS A 73 1.27 -5.18 -10.20
C HIS A 73 2.33 -4.67 -11.18
N THR A 74 1.94 -3.83 -12.14
CA THR A 74 2.88 -3.18 -13.07
C THR A 74 3.97 -2.42 -12.30
N ALA A 75 3.58 -1.57 -11.34
CA ALA A 75 4.52 -0.82 -10.51
C ALA A 75 5.50 -1.72 -9.75
N ALA A 76 5.02 -2.83 -9.19
CA ALA A 76 5.85 -3.80 -8.48
C ALA A 76 6.85 -4.48 -9.42
N ILE A 77 6.45 -4.83 -10.64
CA ILE A 77 7.29 -5.59 -11.59
C ILE A 77 8.36 -4.73 -12.26
N ILE A 78 8.00 -3.50 -12.67
CA ILE A 78 8.93 -2.61 -13.41
C ILE A 78 9.93 -1.92 -12.49
N SER A 79 9.69 -1.92 -11.17
CA SER A 79 10.57 -1.27 -10.20
C SER A 79 11.84 -2.09 -9.98
N GLU A 80 12.96 -1.40 -10.06
CA GLU A 80 14.28 -1.97 -9.82
C GLU A 80 14.88 -1.48 -8.49
N PRO A 81 15.67 -2.31 -7.79
CA PRO A 81 16.26 -1.92 -6.51
C PRO A 81 17.18 -0.71 -6.68
N SER A 82 16.96 0.32 -5.86
CA SER A 82 17.93 1.40 -5.68
C SER A 82 18.79 1.07 -4.46
N GLY A 83 20.11 1.26 -4.54
CA GLY A 83 21.03 0.90 -3.45
C GLY A 83 20.83 1.66 -2.12
N ALA A 84 19.89 2.62 -2.04
CA ALA A 84 19.64 3.44 -0.85
C ALA A 84 18.55 2.88 0.07
N SER A 85 17.40 2.51 -0.49
CA SER A 85 16.24 1.98 0.24
C SER A 85 15.47 1.03 -0.69
N PRO A 86 15.01 -0.14 -0.20
CA PRO A 86 14.15 -0.99 -0.99
C PRO A 86 12.77 -0.37 -1.26
N LEU A 87 12.28 0.53 -0.40
CA LEU A 87 11.03 1.27 -0.61
C LEU A 87 11.33 2.56 -1.40
N LEU A 88 10.64 2.72 -2.54
CA LEU A 88 10.89 3.73 -3.57
C LEU A 88 9.58 4.43 -3.95
N THR A 89 9.60 5.76 -4.03
CA THR A 89 8.49 6.53 -4.64
C THR A 89 8.58 6.45 -6.15
N ILE A 90 7.44 6.23 -6.82
CA ILE A 90 7.32 6.23 -8.27
C ILE A 90 6.55 7.47 -8.69
N GLN A 91 7.15 8.28 -9.56
CA GLN A 91 6.46 9.40 -10.17
C GLN A 91 5.34 8.87 -11.08
N PRO A 92 4.07 9.28 -10.88
CA PRO A 92 2.94 8.80 -11.68
C PRO A 92 3.15 8.95 -13.19
N GLU A 93 3.86 9.99 -13.62
CA GLU A 93 4.15 10.29 -15.02
C GLU A 93 4.96 9.18 -15.71
N TYR A 94 5.86 8.51 -14.98
CA TYR A 94 6.58 7.35 -15.53
C TYR A 94 5.72 6.10 -15.56
N LEU A 95 4.87 5.91 -14.53
CA LEU A 95 4.03 4.72 -14.43
C LEU A 95 2.90 4.73 -15.46
N VAL A 96 2.33 5.89 -15.82
CA VAL A 96 1.27 5.97 -16.84
C VAL A 96 1.76 5.59 -18.24
N GLU A 97 3.04 5.81 -18.55
CA GLU A 97 3.65 5.43 -19.84
C GLU A 97 4.11 3.96 -19.86
N ALA A 98 4.16 3.28 -18.71
CA ALA A 98 4.56 1.88 -18.63
C ALA A 98 3.54 0.96 -19.31
N PRO A 99 3.99 -0.16 -19.91
CA PRO A 99 3.08 -1.20 -20.38
C PRO A 99 2.25 -1.73 -19.22
N LEU A 100 0.93 -1.86 -19.39
CA LEU A 100 0.08 -2.45 -18.36
C LEU A 100 0.30 -3.98 -18.32
N ILE A 101 0.82 -4.46 -17.20
CA ILE A 101 1.02 -5.89 -16.95
C ILE A 101 -0.12 -6.38 -16.05
N SER A 102 -0.97 -7.24 -16.60
CA SER A 102 -2.10 -7.79 -15.85
C SER A 102 -1.63 -8.60 -14.64
N GLN A 103 -2.25 -8.38 -13.49
CA GLN A 103 -1.99 -9.15 -12.27
C GLN A 103 -2.49 -10.59 -12.41
N SER A 104 -3.63 -10.80 -13.07
CA SER A 104 -4.24 -12.12 -13.23
C SER A 104 -3.62 -12.94 -14.37
N ASN A 105 -2.98 -12.28 -15.33
CA ASN A 105 -2.23 -12.95 -16.40
C ASN A 105 -0.90 -12.23 -16.73
N PRO A 106 0.13 -12.31 -15.86
CA PRO A 106 1.38 -11.57 -16.00
C PRO A 106 2.20 -11.91 -17.26
N THR A 107 1.98 -13.07 -17.86
CA THR A 107 2.74 -13.54 -19.04
C THR A 107 2.10 -13.11 -20.36
N ALA A 108 0.87 -12.60 -20.33
CA ALA A 108 0.24 -12.05 -21.52
C ALA A 108 0.99 -10.82 -22.02
N PRO A 109 1.11 -10.63 -23.35
CA PRO A 109 1.65 -9.40 -23.89
C PRO A 109 0.76 -8.22 -23.47
N PRO A 110 1.36 -7.09 -23.04
CA PRO A 110 0.59 -5.88 -22.73
C PRO A 110 -0.24 -5.42 -23.92
N ALA A 111 -1.55 -5.21 -23.70
CA ALA A 111 -2.45 -4.70 -24.73
C ALA A 111 -2.33 -3.17 -24.95
N GLY A 112 -1.61 -2.49 -24.05
CA GLY A 112 -1.42 -1.04 -24.06
C GLY A 112 -0.63 -0.57 -22.83
N THR A 113 -0.67 0.72 -22.56
CA THR A 113 -0.05 1.33 -21.39
C THR A 113 -1.04 1.48 -20.23
N VAL A 114 -0.53 1.81 -19.05
CA VAL A 114 -1.37 2.23 -17.92
C VAL A 114 -2.28 3.40 -18.32
N ALA A 115 -1.77 4.38 -19.06
CA ALA A 115 -2.56 5.52 -19.55
C ALA A 115 -3.70 5.11 -20.47
N SER A 116 -3.48 4.17 -21.41
CA SER A 116 -4.57 3.70 -22.28
C SER A 116 -5.62 2.93 -21.49
N ALA A 117 -5.21 2.08 -20.54
CA ALA A 117 -6.15 1.34 -19.71
C ALA A 117 -6.99 2.24 -18.79
N ILE A 118 -6.40 3.30 -18.24
CA ILE A 118 -7.14 4.35 -17.52
C ILE A 118 -8.18 4.98 -18.45
N ARG A 119 -7.80 5.42 -19.66
CA ARG A 119 -8.72 6.02 -20.64
C ARG A 119 -9.86 5.08 -21.04
N ASP A 120 -9.56 3.81 -21.29
CA ASP A 120 -10.55 2.80 -21.65
C ASP A 120 -11.54 2.55 -20.50
N THR A 121 -11.05 2.60 -19.26
CA THR A 121 -11.92 2.45 -18.08
C THR A 121 -12.78 3.70 -17.89
N ILE A 122 -12.23 4.91 -18.07
CA ILE A 122 -13.00 6.17 -18.08
C ILE A 122 -14.14 6.09 -19.11
N ALA A 123 -13.87 5.62 -20.33
CA ALA A 123 -14.89 5.49 -21.37
C ALA A 123 -16.02 4.51 -20.99
N LYS A 124 -15.72 3.46 -20.21
CA LYS A 124 -16.69 2.47 -19.76
C LYS A 124 -17.50 2.91 -18.54
N VAL A 125 -16.88 3.63 -17.61
CA VAL A 125 -17.52 4.03 -16.33
C VAL A 125 -18.11 5.43 -16.36
N GLY A 126 -17.71 6.28 -17.31
CA GLY A 126 -18.25 7.63 -17.49
C GLY A 126 -17.77 8.68 -16.47
N GLU A 127 -16.72 8.39 -15.70
CA GLU A 127 -16.13 9.30 -14.71
C GLU A 127 -14.62 9.41 -14.88
N ASN A 128 -14.04 10.55 -14.48
CA ASN A 128 -12.59 10.72 -14.54
C ASN A 128 -11.87 9.78 -13.56
N ILE A 129 -10.76 9.20 -14.01
CA ILE A 129 -9.86 8.35 -13.22
C ILE A 129 -8.46 8.95 -13.26
N THR A 130 -7.77 9.01 -12.12
CA THR A 130 -6.42 9.59 -12.06
C THR A 130 -5.53 8.80 -11.11
N LEU A 131 -4.35 8.39 -11.58
CA LEU A 131 -3.29 7.85 -10.74
C LEU A 131 -2.64 9.00 -9.97
N ARG A 132 -2.79 9.04 -8.65
CA ARG A 132 -2.35 10.18 -7.82
C ARG A 132 -0.93 10.03 -7.30
N ARG A 133 -0.57 8.83 -6.86
CA ARG A 133 0.76 8.49 -6.34
C ARG A 133 0.99 6.99 -6.42
N ALA A 134 2.25 6.60 -6.46
CA ALA A 134 2.69 5.22 -6.44
C ALA A 134 4.00 5.09 -5.68
N LEU A 135 4.18 3.96 -5.02
CA LEU A 135 5.46 3.52 -4.48
C LEU A 135 5.63 2.03 -4.75
N ALA A 136 6.87 1.58 -4.72
CA ALA A 136 7.21 0.17 -4.79
C ALA A 136 8.24 -0.22 -3.74
N VAL A 137 8.24 -1.49 -3.39
CA VAL A 137 9.36 -2.16 -2.75
C VAL A 137 10.04 -3.02 -3.81
N ALA A 138 11.35 -2.82 -3.97
CA ALA A 138 12.19 -3.64 -4.81
C ALA A 138 13.50 -3.96 -4.08
N ALA A 139 13.71 -5.23 -3.73
CA ALA A 139 14.96 -5.72 -3.17
C ALA A 139 15.51 -6.89 -3.99
N GLN A 140 16.83 -6.99 -4.13
CA GLN A 140 17.44 -8.20 -4.63
C GLN A 140 17.40 -9.31 -3.56
N PRO A 141 17.41 -10.59 -3.96
CA PRO A 141 17.70 -11.66 -3.03
C PRO A 141 19.04 -11.37 -2.33
N PRO A 142 19.16 -11.54 -1.02
CA PRO A 142 20.39 -11.25 -0.31
C PRO A 142 21.54 -12.11 -0.88
N THR A 143 22.58 -11.46 -1.39
CA THR A 143 23.82 -12.13 -1.82
C THR A 143 24.68 -12.42 -0.60
N GLY A 144 24.48 -13.59 0.01
CA GLY A 144 25.36 -14.14 1.03
C GLY A 144 25.14 -13.66 2.47
N ALA A 145 23.92 -13.35 2.91
CA ALA A 145 23.70 -12.83 4.26
C ALA A 145 22.55 -13.49 5.03
N SER A 146 22.81 -13.65 6.33
CA SER A 146 21.95 -14.06 7.44
C SER A 146 20.75 -13.13 7.71
N GLN A 147 20.22 -12.44 6.70
CA GLN A 147 19.09 -11.52 6.84
C GLN A 147 18.06 -11.76 5.73
N ALA A 148 16.80 -11.88 6.12
CA ALA A 148 15.64 -11.95 5.25
C ALA A 148 14.89 -10.61 5.26
N LEU A 149 14.21 -10.33 4.15
CA LEU A 149 13.26 -9.22 4.04
C LEU A 149 11.86 -9.79 3.88
N ARG A 150 10.90 -9.19 4.57
CA ARG A 150 9.48 -9.55 4.48
C ARG A 150 8.61 -8.30 4.45
N LEU A 151 7.31 -8.47 4.22
CA LEU A 151 6.36 -7.36 4.11
C LEU A 151 5.22 -7.54 5.09
N ALA A 152 4.89 -6.47 5.79
CA ALA A 152 3.62 -6.32 6.47
C ALA A 152 2.76 -5.34 5.66
N ASN A 153 1.68 -5.83 5.06
CA ASN A 153 0.67 -5.00 4.44
C ASN A 153 -0.70 -5.23 5.08
N TYR A 154 -1.50 -4.18 5.06
CA TYR A 154 -2.88 -4.24 5.48
C TYR A 154 -3.65 -3.09 4.86
N VAL A 155 -4.92 -3.34 4.56
CA VAL A 155 -5.84 -2.34 4.03
C VAL A 155 -7.11 -2.36 4.87
N HIS A 156 -7.56 -1.19 5.28
CA HIS A 156 -8.81 -0.97 5.99
C HIS A 156 -9.89 -0.41 5.06
N GLY A 157 -11.14 -0.84 5.30
CA GLY A 157 -12.29 -0.46 4.48
C GLY A 157 -12.37 -1.26 3.18
N THR A 158 -12.20 -2.58 3.29
CA THR A 158 -12.21 -3.51 2.16
C THR A 158 -13.46 -3.37 1.30
N ILE A 159 -13.26 -3.34 -0.01
CA ILE A 159 -14.35 -3.25 -0.99
C ILE A 159 -14.61 -4.61 -1.65
N HIS A 160 -13.71 -5.05 -2.54
CA HIS A 160 -13.84 -6.32 -3.26
C HIS A 160 -12.74 -7.31 -2.93
N ARG A 161 -11.49 -6.82 -2.91
CA ARG A 161 -10.30 -7.61 -2.62
C ARG A 161 -9.69 -7.20 -1.29
N PRO A 162 -9.04 -8.13 -0.55
CA PRO A 162 -8.32 -7.80 0.69
C PRO A 162 -7.29 -6.68 0.52
N THR A 163 -6.79 -6.52 -0.69
CA THR A 163 -5.82 -5.51 -1.11
C THR A 163 -6.50 -4.24 -1.64
N GLU A 164 -7.75 -3.93 -1.29
CA GLU A 164 -8.42 -2.71 -1.78
C GLU A 164 -9.19 -2.01 -0.66
N GLY A 165 -8.94 -0.73 -0.45
CA GLY A 165 -9.64 0.03 0.59
C GLY A 165 -9.16 1.46 0.72
N ARG A 166 -9.52 2.09 1.84
CA ARG A 166 -9.44 3.53 2.07
C ARG A 166 -8.22 3.98 2.87
N ILE A 167 -7.63 3.09 3.65
CA ILE A 167 -6.38 3.33 4.37
C ILE A 167 -5.55 2.08 4.22
N GLY A 168 -4.27 2.22 3.93
CA GLY A 168 -3.42 1.09 3.63
C GLY A 168 -1.99 1.35 4.06
N THR A 169 -1.27 0.27 4.32
CA THR A 169 0.13 0.31 4.66
C THR A 169 0.92 -0.73 3.87
N LEU A 170 2.17 -0.39 3.59
CA LEU A 170 3.20 -1.30 3.14
C LEU A 170 4.44 -1.07 4.01
N ALA A 171 4.76 -2.03 4.86
CA ALA A 171 5.90 -1.97 5.77
C ALA A 171 6.92 -3.05 5.42
N LEU A 172 8.18 -2.64 5.29
CA LEU A 172 9.32 -3.51 5.05
C LEU A 172 9.86 -4.01 6.39
N LEU A 173 9.94 -5.32 6.53
CA LEU A 173 10.50 -5.98 7.70
C LEU A 173 11.86 -6.58 7.38
N GLY A 174 12.77 -6.52 8.36
CA GLY A 174 14.05 -7.21 8.35
C GLY A 174 14.12 -8.19 9.51
N LEU A 175 14.67 -9.37 9.27
CA LEU A 175 14.85 -10.40 10.30
C LEU A 175 16.04 -11.29 9.94
N ARG A 176 16.56 -12.04 10.90
CA ARG A 176 17.62 -13.02 10.63
C ARG A 176 17.10 -14.11 9.68
N HIS A 177 17.89 -14.45 8.67
CA HIS A 177 17.65 -15.64 7.87
C HIS A 177 18.33 -16.84 8.54
N PRO A 178 17.59 -17.90 8.89
CA PRO A 178 18.16 -19.13 9.44
C PRO A 178 18.86 -19.92 8.34
N SER A 179 20.09 -19.54 8.00
CA SER A 179 20.92 -20.24 7.01
C SER A 179 21.58 -21.48 7.63
N PRO A 180 21.69 -22.61 6.92
CA PRO A 180 21.24 -22.86 5.53
C PRO A 180 19.80 -23.39 5.41
N GLU A 181 19.17 -23.73 6.52
CA GLU A 181 17.92 -24.51 6.58
C GLU A 181 16.68 -23.76 6.05
N GLY A 182 16.70 -22.42 6.14
CA GLY A 182 15.57 -21.57 5.79
C GLY A 182 14.46 -21.60 6.86
N PHE A 183 13.37 -20.88 6.60
CA PHE A 183 12.25 -20.83 7.52
C PHE A 183 11.38 -22.08 7.41
N SER A 184 10.99 -22.66 8.55
CA SER A 184 9.98 -23.72 8.58
C SER A 184 8.59 -23.18 8.18
N LEU A 185 7.71 -24.06 7.69
CA LEU A 185 6.33 -23.67 7.36
C LEU A 185 5.56 -23.15 8.58
N GLU A 186 5.82 -23.70 9.76
CA GLU A 186 5.24 -23.22 11.01
C GLU A 186 5.70 -21.80 11.32
N PHE A 187 7.00 -21.52 11.22
CA PHE A 187 7.53 -20.17 11.39
C PHE A 187 6.91 -19.19 10.39
N ILE A 188 6.79 -19.59 9.12
CA ILE A 188 6.15 -18.78 8.07
C ILE A 188 4.71 -18.41 8.46
N ALA A 189 3.91 -19.36 8.92
CA ALA A 189 2.54 -19.09 9.34
C ALA A 189 2.46 -18.11 10.53
N LYS A 190 3.39 -18.22 11.48
CA LYS A 190 3.47 -17.34 12.65
C LYS A 190 3.94 -15.93 12.29
N ILE A 191 4.99 -15.79 11.47
CA ILE A 191 5.46 -14.46 11.03
C ILE A 191 4.41 -13.77 10.16
N GLU A 192 3.65 -14.50 9.34
CA GLU A 192 2.53 -13.94 8.58
C GLU A 192 1.40 -13.43 9.49
N ALA A 193 1.17 -14.08 10.64
CA ALA A 193 0.23 -13.57 11.64
C ALA A 193 0.73 -12.27 12.28
N LEU A 194 2.02 -12.19 12.59
CA LEU A 194 2.66 -10.97 13.10
C LEU A 194 2.63 -9.85 12.06
N GLU A 195 2.89 -10.14 10.78
CA GLU A 195 2.84 -9.20 9.66
C GLU A 195 1.46 -8.57 9.51
N ARG A 196 0.40 -9.39 9.55
CA ARG A 196 -0.98 -8.89 9.52
C ARG A 196 -1.30 -8.03 10.74
N ALA A 197 -0.81 -8.42 11.93
CA ALA A 197 -1.01 -7.63 13.15
C ALA A 197 -0.30 -6.26 13.06
N LEU A 198 0.96 -6.23 12.62
CA LEU A 198 1.72 -5.00 12.38
C LEU A 198 1.05 -4.10 11.34
N GLY A 199 0.58 -4.68 10.23
CA GLY A 199 -0.16 -3.91 9.22
C GLY A 199 -1.41 -3.25 9.80
N ARG A 200 -2.19 -3.99 10.59
CA ARG A 200 -3.37 -3.44 11.31
C ARG A 200 -2.97 -2.36 12.32
N GLN A 201 -1.87 -2.54 13.04
CA GLN A 201 -1.37 -1.57 14.01
C GLN A 201 -1.03 -0.24 13.31
N ILE A 202 -0.21 -0.27 12.26
CA ILE A 202 0.19 0.94 11.53
C ILE A 202 -1.04 1.67 10.95
N VAL A 203 -1.99 0.92 10.38
CA VAL A 203 -3.21 1.52 9.82
C VAL A 203 -4.12 2.10 10.91
N GLY A 204 -4.30 1.37 12.02
CA GLY A 204 -5.24 1.72 13.09
C GLY A 204 -4.83 2.89 13.99
N PHE A 205 -3.54 3.23 14.04
CA PHE A 205 -3.00 4.27 14.93
C PHE A 205 -2.41 5.45 14.16
N ASP A 206 -2.18 6.61 14.79
CA ASP A 206 -1.55 7.78 14.15
C ASP A 206 -0.01 7.60 13.99
N THR A 207 0.39 6.47 13.40
CA THR A 207 1.79 6.09 13.21
C THR A 207 2.43 6.92 12.10
N LYS A 208 3.42 7.73 12.47
CA LYS A 208 4.14 8.67 11.59
C LYS A 208 5.62 8.35 11.43
N ALA A 209 6.20 7.63 12.39
CA ALA A 209 7.59 7.22 12.39
C ALA A 209 7.73 5.80 12.98
N ILE A 210 8.88 5.17 12.77
CA ILE A 210 9.17 3.86 13.41
C ILE A 210 9.64 4.08 14.84
N GLU A 211 10.61 4.98 15.03
CA GLU A 211 11.22 5.32 16.32
C GLU A 211 11.09 6.82 16.59
N SER A 212 11.20 7.21 17.87
CA SER A 212 11.30 8.60 18.31
C SER A 212 12.26 8.69 19.48
N ALA A 213 12.91 9.85 19.62
CA ALA A 213 13.79 10.12 20.76
C ALA A 213 13.02 10.27 22.08
N SER A 214 11.72 10.61 22.01
CA SER A 214 10.83 10.67 23.17
C SER A 214 10.05 9.37 23.28
N LEU A 215 10.13 8.70 24.44
CA LEU A 215 9.33 7.50 24.73
C LEU A 215 7.84 7.83 24.90
N GLU A 216 7.50 9.09 25.13
CA GLU A 216 6.11 9.56 25.25
C GLU A 216 5.45 9.80 23.88
N ASP A 217 6.23 9.83 22.80
CA ASP A 217 5.73 10.04 21.45
C ASP A 217 4.99 8.80 20.94
N GLN A 218 3.67 8.81 21.10
CA GLN A 218 2.76 7.75 20.64
C GLN A 218 2.55 7.75 19.12
N THR A 219 3.17 8.65 18.37
CA THR A 219 3.17 8.60 16.89
C THR A 219 4.29 7.74 16.33
N ALA A 220 5.29 7.38 17.15
CA ALA A 220 6.31 6.39 16.80
C ALA A 220 5.80 4.97 17.04
N LEU A 221 5.87 4.13 16.00
CA LEU A 221 5.38 2.75 16.02
C LEU A 221 5.88 1.96 17.24
N TYR A 222 7.17 2.07 17.54
CA TYR A 222 7.82 1.30 18.60
C TYR A 222 7.41 1.69 20.02
N ASN A 223 6.85 2.89 20.21
CA ASN A 223 6.33 3.35 21.50
C ASN A 223 4.85 3.01 21.68
N GLN A 224 4.14 2.62 20.61
CA GLN A 224 2.70 2.35 20.65
C GLN A 224 2.40 1.01 21.34
N PRO A 225 1.29 0.90 22.08
CA PRO A 225 0.80 -0.38 22.58
C PRO A 225 0.32 -1.25 21.41
N PHE A 226 0.84 -2.47 21.33
CA PHE A 226 0.53 -3.42 20.28
C PHE A 226 -0.73 -4.21 20.64
N ILE A 227 -1.89 -3.69 20.27
CA ILE A 227 -3.20 -4.26 20.66
C ILE A 227 -3.77 -5.22 19.60
N THR A 228 -3.20 -5.25 18.40
CA THR A 228 -3.72 -6.03 17.27
C THR A 228 -3.09 -7.42 17.14
N ILE A 229 -2.12 -7.74 18.01
CA ILE A 229 -1.57 -9.08 18.24
C ILE A 229 -2.43 -9.81 19.28
N ALA A 230 -2.59 -11.13 19.14
CA ALA A 230 -3.32 -11.94 20.10
C ALA A 230 -2.37 -12.53 21.16
N GLY A 231 -2.93 -12.94 22.31
CA GLY A 231 -2.20 -13.67 23.34
C GLY A 231 -1.50 -12.77 24.36
N GLU A 232 -0.50 -13.34 25.03
CA GLU A 232 0.15 -12.77 26.23
C GLU A 232 0.97 -11.50 25.94
N LEU A 233 1.34 -11.28 24.68
CA LEU A 233 2.09 -10.09 24.25
C LEU A 233 1.18 -8.87 24.02
N ASN A 234 -0.15 -9.03 24.07
CA ASN A 234 -1.08 -7.95 23.81
C ASN A 234 -0.92 -6.79 24.80
N GLY A 235 -0.91 -5.56 24.28
CA GLY A 235 -0.88 -4.34 25.09
C GLY A 235 0.52 -3.86 25.50
N GLN A 236 1.56 -4.69 25.32
CA GLN A 236 2.96 -4.25 25.44
C GLN A 236 3.36 -3.36 24.25
N SER A 237 4.49 -2.65 24.35
CA SER A 237 4.95 -1.80 23.24
C SER A 237 5.26 -2.65 22.00
N VAL A 238 5.06 -2.11 20.79
CA VAL A 238 5.41 -2.83 19.55
C VAL A 238 6.86 -3.30 19.58
N LYS A 239 7.78 -2.47 20.08
CA LYS A 239 9.21 -2.83 20.18
C LYS A 239 9.44 -4.06 21.07
N ASP A 240 8.85 -4.06 22.27
CA ASP A 240 9.02 -5.16 23.21
C ASP A 240 8.42 -6.45 22.69
N VAL A 241 7.24 -6.36 22.06
CA VAL A 241 6.59 -7.50 21.43
C VAL A 241 7.45 -8.08 20.31
N LEU A 242 8.02 -7.26 19.41
CA LEU A 242 8.87 -7.76 18.33
C LEU A 242 10.13 -8.47 18.87
N ASN A 243 10.74 -7.91 19.91
CA ASN A 243 11.90 -8.51 20.56
C ASN A 243 11.55 -9.83 21.26
N GLN A 244 10.51 -9.84 22.10
CA GLN A 244 10.06 -11.02 22.83
C GLN A 244 9.59 -12.13 21.90
N TRP A 245 8.80 -11.79 20.88
CA TRP A 245 8.35 -12.74 19.86
C TRP A 245 9.54 -13.36 19.12
N SER A 246 10.56 -12.57 18.79
CA SER A 246 11.77 -13.08 18.12
C SER A 246 12.54 -14.07 18.99
N VAL A 247 12.57 -13.87 20.31
CA VAL A 247 13.17 -14.83 21.26
C VAL A 247 12.29 -16.09 21.39
N GLN A 248 10.98 -15.93 21.54
CA GLN A 248 10.02 -17.04 21.65
C GLN A 248 10.05 -17.98 20.44
N GLU A 249 10.22 -17.43 19.25
CA GLU A 249 10.29 -18.20 17.99
C GLU A 249 11.71 -18.64 17.62
N GLY A 250 12.69 -18.46 18.51
CA GLY A 250 14.07 -18.93 18.34
C GLY A 250 14.85 -18.22 17.23
N LEU A 251 14.39 -17.04 16.78
CA LEU A 251 15.07 -16.23 15.78
C LEU A 251 16.36 -15.60 16.33
N VAL A 252 16.33 -15.26 17.61
CA VAL A 252 17.45 -14.76 18.42
C VAL A 252 17.42 -15.38 19.81
N SER A 253 18.56 -15.42 20.49
CA SER A 253 18.68 -15.98 21.85
C SER A 253 18.31 -14.97 22.93
N THR A 254 18.55 -13.67 22.70
CA THR A 254 18.17 -12.58 23.62
C THR A 254 17.53 -11.41 22.89
N ALA A 255 16.80 -10.57 23.62
CA ALA A 255 16.13 -9.40 23.08
C ALA A 255 17.09 -8.31 22.56
N GLU A 256 18.35 -8.28 23.05
CA GLU A 256 19.36 -7.33 22.58
C GLU A 256 20.11 -7.80 21.32
N GLU A 257 19.96 -9.06 20.93
CA GLU A 257 20.70 -9.64 19.81
C GLU A 257 20.25 -9.06 18.45
N GLN A 258 21.22 -8.78 17.58
CA GLN A 258 20.91 -8.36 16.21
C GLN A 258 20.26 -9.50 15.42
N GLY A 259 19.15 -9.24 14.73
CA GLY A 259 18.46 -10.24 13.91
C GLY A 259 17.03 -10.53 14.33
N ALA A 260 16.57 -9.97 15.45
CA ALA A 260 15.15 -9.88 15.76
C ALA A 260 14.37 -9.20 14.62
N VAL A 261 13.05 -9.46 14.56
CA VAL A 261 12.16 -8.81 13.61
C VAL A 261 12.18 -7.30 13.84
N LYS A 262 12.47 -6.54 12.79
CA LYS A 262 12.47 -5.07 12.80
C LYS A 262 11.67 -4.51 11.64
N VAL A 263 11.03 -3.37 11.88
CA VAL A 263 10.42 -2.56 10.82
C VAL A 263 11.52 -1.65 10.30
N LEU A 264 11.87 -1.80 9.03
CA LEU A 264 12.96 -1.05 8.40
C LEU A 264 12.46 0.25 7.77
N ASN A 265 11.27 0.18 7.17
CA ASN A 265 10.60 1.31 6.54
C ASN A 265 9.10 1.01 6.46
N PHE A 266 8.26 2.03 6.36
CA PHE A 266 6.86 1.83 5.99
C PHE A 266 6.31 3.04 5.25
N ALA A 267 5.27 2.80 4.47
CA ALA A 267 4.38 3.83 3.97
C ALA A 267 2.97 3.53 4.44
N LYS A 268 2.33 4.53 5.02
CA LYS A 268 0.92 4.51 5.40
C LYS A 268 0.22 5.62 4.67
N TRP A 269 -0.83 5.28 3.93
CA TRP A 269 -1.61 6.24 3.17
C TRP A 269 -3.08 6.17 3.56
N ALA A 270 -3.67 7.32 3.83
CA ALA A 270 -5.11 7.50 3.81
C ALA A 270 -5.55 8.15 2.51
N VAL A 271 -6.64 7.63 1.97
CA VAL A 271 -7.23 8.14 0.75
C VAL A 271 -7.61 9.62 0.90
N GLY A 272 -7.07 10.46 0.01
CA GLY A 272 -7.36 11.88 -0.08
C GLY A 272 -6.47 12.75 0.80
N GLU A 273 -5.53 12.18 1.55
CA GLU A 273 -4.61 12.96 2.39
C GLU A 273 -3.67 13.83 1.54
N PRO A 274 -3.08 14.92 2.09
CA PRO A 274 -2.10 15.73 1.39
C PRO A 274 -0.89 14.91 0.92
N LEU A 275 -0.32 15.26 -0.25
CA LEU A 275 0.94 14.66 -0.70
C LEU A 275 2.09 15.26 0.13
N SER A 276 2.91 14.40 0.70
CA SER A 276 4.15 14.72 1.44
C SER A 276 5.34 14.83 0.50
#